data_AF-A0A956GN15-F1
#
_entry.id   AF-A0A956GN15-F1
#
_cell.length_a   1.000
_cell.length_b   1.000
_cell.length_c   1.000
_cell.angle_alpha   90.00
_cell.angle_beta   90.00
_cell.angle_gamma   90.00
#
_symmetry.space_group_name_H-M   'P 1'
#
loop_
_entity.id
_entity.type
_entity.pdbx_description
1 polymer ?
#
loop_
_entity_poly.entity_id
_entity_poly.type
_entity_poly.pdbx_seq_one_letter_code
_entity_poly.pdbx_strand_id
1 'polypeptide(L)'
;MIVGPLNDGQCLGAITEVVAEMAGQQDDVLRDLAARFDTTEELSAWIRQLPQRDDHGAAYDGPKVDACAPPQRLRIAPADPNCVERAATYVAAAELIDPRPERRLATIEVPGGLHTIAVEDGSPVVLDPTVRRNATLAGLFKLGRRRNGAAPATMTPHEAIDWIADLAAEPAVCFEGGLQRVEAGRAAMHALIDGRMIADGHIADVGFVVALADHDARLFGEPGGCVVTAAAGALGAIDDEHLAATTGVRNGHGIRLGHYRVQPNAEVLSRLARVGGRLGYRVGVAAVREKLAALGIAPPVLDTLERELNREGLSLGPLAAPPPMPGTLAAIAPDASLGRWLARRL
;
A
#
# COMPACT_ATOMS: atom_id res chain seq x y z
N MET A 1 -16.17 7.68 -23.91
CA MET A 1 -16.66 9.06 -23.78
C MET A 1 -15.65 9.91 -23.05
N ILE A 2 -15.18 10.98 -23.67
CA ILE A 2 -14.33 11.99 -23.02
C ILE A 2 -15.21 12.91 -22.16
N VAL A 3 -14.94 12.99 -20.87
CA VAL A 3 -15.70 13.77 -19.88
C VAL A 3 -14.80 14.79 -19.20
N GLY A 4 -15.40 15.87 -18.71
CA GLY A 4 -14.70 16.94 -17.99
C GLY A 4 -13.79 16.42 -16.87
N PRO A 5 -12.69 17.14 -16.59
CA PRO A 5 -11.61 16.67 -15.72
C PRO A 5 -12.07 16.52 -14.26
N LEU A 6 -11.31 15.73 -13.49
CA LEU A 6 -11.61 15.52 -12.07
C LEU A 6 -11.25 16.71 -11.19
N ASN A 7 -10.26 17.51 -11.60
CA ASN A 7 -9.79 18.73 -10.95
C ASN A 7 -9.18 19.69 -11.96
N ASP A 8 -8.59 20.79 -11.47
CA ASP A 8 -7.89 21.79 -12.29
C ASP A 8 -8.73 22.23 -13.50
N GLY A 9 -10.02 22.48 -13.26
CA GLY A 9 -11.04 22.59 -14.31
C GLY A 9 -10.78 23.65 -15.37
N GLN A 10 -9.99 24.69 -15.06
CA GLN A 10 -9.59 25.69 -16.05
C GLN A 10 -8.53 25.13 -17.02
N CYS A 11 -7.42 24.61 -16.50
CA CYS A 11 -6.32 24.09 -17.30
C CYS A 11 -6.70 22.79 -18.01
N LEU A 12 -7.11 21.79 -17.23
CA LEU A 12 -7.48 20.48 -17.78
C LEU A 12 -8.77 20.55 -18.58
N GLY A 13 -9.69 21.48 -18.28
CA GLY A 13 -10.90 21.68 -19.08
C GLY A 13 -10.57 22.14 -20.49
N ALA A 14 -9.68 23.14 -20.64
CA ALA A 14 -9.21 23.58 -21.95
C ALA A 14 -8.50 22.47 -22.73
N ILE A 15 -7.68 21.65 -22.06
CA ILE A 15 -7.04 20.48 -22.70
C ILE A 15 -8.11 19.45 -23.12
N THR A 16 -9.08 19.16 -22.24
CA THR A 16 -10.19 18.23 -22.51
C THR A 16 -11.02 18.67 -23.72
N GLU A 17 -11.31 19.97 -23.87
CA GLU A 17 -12.02 20.52 -25.03
C GLU A 17 -11.24 20.25 -26.32
N VAL A 18 -9.94 20.55 -26.34
CA VAL A 18 -9.07 20.28 -27.50
C VAL A 18 -9.09 18.79 -27.87
N VAL A 19 -8.87 17.88 -26.91
CA VAL A 19 -8.83 16.45 -27.24
C VAL A 19 -10.19 15.88 -27.63
N ALA A 20 -11.27 16.38 -27.03
CA ALA A 20 -12.64 15.96 -27.36
C ALA A 20 -13.05 16.45 -28.76
N GLU A 21 -12.68 17.67 -29.13
CA GLU A 21 -12.89 18.21 -30.47
C GLU A 21 -12.14 17.39 -31.52
N MET A 22 -10.84 17.13 -31.31
CA MET A 22 -10.02 16.34 -32.23
C MET A 22 -10.58 14.91 -32.39
N ALA A 23 -10.98 14.25 -31.31
CA ALA A 23 -11.58 12.92 -31.37
C ALA A 23 -12.94 12.95 -32.08
N GLY A 24 -13.79 13.94 -31.80
CA GLY A 24 -15.10 14.09 -32.44
C GLY A 24 -15.02 14.40 -33.93
N GLN A 25 -13.98 15.12 -34.37
CA GLN A 25 -13.69 15.39 -35.78
C GLN A 25 -12.93 14.25 -36.47
N GLN A 26 -12.53 13.22 -35.73
CA GLN A 26 -11.66 12.14 -36.23
C GLN A 26 -10.40 12.68 -36.91
N ASP A 27 -9.71 13.60 -36.23
CA ASP A 27 -8.45 14.19 -36.69
C ASP A 27 -7.50 13.11 -37.26
N ASP A 28 -6.88 13.39 -38.42
CA ASP A 28 -6.09 12.39 -39.16
C ASP A 28 -4.96 11.82 -38.32
N VAL A 29 -4.30 12.62 -37.46
CA VAL A 29 -3.23 12.14 -36.60
C VAL A 29 -3.76 11.17 -35.56
N LEU A 30 -4.93 11.46 -34.97
CA LEU A 30 -5.57 10.56 -34.01
C LEU A 30 -6.09 9.29 -34.68
N ARG A 31 -6.70 9.41 -35.86
CA ARG A 31 -7.21 8.27 -36.63
C ARG A 31 -6.08 7.32 -37.02
N ASP A 32 -4.99 7.87 -37.53
CA ASP A 32 -3.81 7.08 -37.91
C ASP A 32 -3.12 6.47 -36.68
N LEU A 33 -3.11 7.17 -35.53
CA LEU A 33 -2.60 6.60 -34.28
C LEU A 33 -3.49 5.47 -33.77
N ALA A 34 -4.81 5.67 -33.72
CA ALA A 34 -5.77 4.69 -33.21
C ALA A 34 -5.77 3.42 -34.07
N ALA A 35 -5.68 3.56 -35.41
CA ALA A 35 -5.63 2.43 -36.34
C ALA A 35 -4.40 1.51 -36.17
N ARG A 36 -3.41 1.89 -35.35
CA ARG A 36 -2.22 1.07 -35.05
C ARG A 36 -2.45 0.05 -33.93
N PHE A 37 -3.56 0.15 -33.21
CA PHE A 37 -3.80 -0.65 -32.01
C PHE A 37 -5.21 -1.23 -32.04
N ASP A 38 -5.33 -2.50 -31.64
CA ASP A 38 -6.63 -3.15 -31.52
C ASP A 38 -7.29 -2.85 -30.17
N THR A 39 -6.48 -2.52 -29.14
CA THR A 39 -6.96 -2.25 -27.78
C THR A 39 -6.29 -1.05 -27.11
N THR A 40 -6.93 -0.52 -26.06
CA THR A 40 -6.42 0.59 -25.26
C THR A 40 -5.22 0.17 -24.38
N GLU A 41 -5.09 -1.11 -24.06
CA GLU A 41 -3.92 -1.67 -23.40
C GLU A 41 -2.68 -1.61 -24.29
N GLU A 42 -2.81 -1.93 -25.58
CA GLU A 42 -1.72 -1.83 -26.54
C GLU A 42 -1.28 -0.38 -26.74
N LEU A 43 -2.25 0.54 -26.85
CA LEU A 43 -1.98 1.99 -26.88
C LEU A 43 -1.22 2.43 -25.62
N SER A 44 -1.68 2.02 -24.44
CA SER A 44 -1.02 2.35 -23.16
C SER A 44 0.41 1.81 -23.11
N ALA A 45 0.62 0.57 -23.55
CA ALA A 45 1.92 -0.08 -23.59
C ALA A 45 2.88 0.66 -24.54
N TRP A 46 2.41 1.10 -25.71
CA TRP A 46 3.19 1.90 -26.63
C TRP A 46 3.55 3.27 -26.03
N ILE A 47 2.59 3.98 -25.43
CA ILE A 47 2.85 5.28 -24.78
C ILE A 47 3.96 5.13 -23.73
N ARG A 48 3.92 4.10 -22.88
CA ARG A 48 4.93 3.84 -21.83
C ARG A 48 6.35 3.65 -22.39
N GLN A 49 6.50 3.20 -23.63
CA GLN A 49 7.81 2.98 -24.26
C GLN A 49 8.43 4.27 -24.81
N LEU A 50 7.64 5.34 -24.99
CA LEU A 50 8.15 6.60 -25.50
C LEU A 50 9.10 7.26 -24.50
N PRO A 51 10.19 7.90 -24.95
CA PRO A 51 11.01 8.74 -24.09
C PRO A 51 10.18 9.89 -23.49
N GLN A 52 10.65 10.45 -22.38
CA GLN A 52 10.00 11.58 -21.74
C GLN A 52 10.84 12.84 -21.92
N ARG A 53 10.19 13.93 -22.34
CA ARG A 53 10.76 15.28 -22.32
C ARG A 53 9.82 16.19 -21.54
N ASP A 54 10.18 16.48 -20.31
CA ASP A 54 9.39 17.35 -19.43
C ASP A 54 9.22 18.75 -20.04
N ASP A 55 8.12 19.41 -19.68
CA ASP A 55 7.87 20.80 -20.06
C ASP A 55 8.24 21.73 -18.89
N HIS A 56 9.24 22.58 -19.12
CA HIS A 56 9.69 23.56 -18.15
C HIS A 56 9.02 24.94 -18.32
N GLY A 57 7.95 25.03 -19.12
CA GLY A 57 7.18 26.25 -19.33
C GLY A 57 7.82 27.23 -20.32
N ALA A 58 8.75 26.76 -21.17
CA ALA A 58 9.36 27.61 -22.20
C ALA A 58 8.31 28.04 -23.23
N ALA A 59 8.18 29.36 -23.45
CA ALA A 59 7.13 29.93 -24.30
C ALA A 59 7.17 29.47 -25.77
N TYR A 60 8.34 29.08 -26.27
CA TYR A 60 8.56 28.63 -27.65
C TYR A 60 8.52 27.10 -27.82
N ASP A 61 8.27 26.36 -26.75
CA ASP A 61 8.30 24.89 -26.78
C ASP A 61 6.94 24.31 -27.18
N GLY A 62 6.62 24.40 -28.48
CA GLY A 62 5.42 23.81 -29.07
C GLY A 62 4.12 24.58 -28.79
N PRO A 63 2.97 24.07 -29.28
CA PRO A 63 1.66 24.62 -28.96
C PRO A 63 1.39 24.52 -27.45
N LYS A 64 0.88 25.62 -26.88
CA LYS A 64 0.64 25.78 -25.46
C LYS A 64 -0.85 25.98 -25.18
N VAL A 65 -1.30 25.48 -24.04
CA VAL A 65 -2.61 25.78 -23.48
C VAL A 65 -2.44 26.88 -22.43
N ASP A 66 -2.78 28.11 -22.81
CA ASP A 66 -2.61 29.31 -21.99
C ASP A 66 -3.53 29.37 -20.76
N ALA A 67 -4.60 28.56 -20.75
CA ALA A 67 -5.47 28.41 -19.59
C ALA A 67 -4.76 27.74 -18.38
N CYS A 68 -3.59 27.15 -18.60
CA CYS A 68 -2.78 26.53 -17.57
C CYS A 68 -1.77 27.50 -16.95
N ALA A 69 -1.42 27.27 -15.68
CA ALA A 69 -0.42 28.05 -14.95
C ALA A 69 0.64 27.12 -14.31
N PRO A 70 1.86 27.02 -14.89
CA PRO A 70 2.31 27.66 -16.14
C PRO A 70 1.64 27.05 -17.38
N PRO A 71 1.65 27.76 -18.53
CA PRO A 71 1.12 27.23 -19.79
C PRO A 71 1.73 25.87 -20.13
N GLN A 72 0.87 24.89 -20.43
CA GLN A 72 1.28 23.51 -20.67
C GLN A 72 1.41 23.23 -22.16
N ARG A 73 2.50 22.58 -22.57
CA ARG A 73 2.69 22.08 -23.94
C ARG A 73 1.72 20.94 -24.21
N LEU A 74 1.04 21.02 -25.35
CA LEU A 74 0.07 20.01 -25.80
C LEU A 74 0.32 19.65 -27.27
N ARG A 75 1.22 18.70 -27.50
CA ARG A 75 1.36 18.01 -28.79
C ARG A 75 0.64 16.66 -28.70
N ILE A 76 -0.04 16.28 -29.78
CA ILE A 76 -0.67 14.95 -29.88
C ILE A 76 0.29 13.99 -30.57
N ALA A 77 0.45 12.80 -29.99
CA ALA A 77 1.34 11.75 -30.47
C ALA A 77 2.82 12.16 -30.71
N PRO A 78 3.44 13.03 -29.88
CA PRO A 78 4.85 13.36 -30.06
C PRO A 78 5.72 12.14 -29.77
N ALA A 79 6.92 12.10 -30.35
CA ALA A 79 7.90 11.04 -30.07
C ALA A 79 8.44 11.09 -28.63
N ASP A 80 8.30 12.23 -27.94
CA ASP A 80 8.87 12.52 -26.63
C ASP A 80 7.87 13.22 -25.69
N PRO A 81 6.72 12.60 -25.36
CA PRO A 81 5.67 13.26 -24.60
C PRO A 81 6.07 13.53 -23.14
N ASN A 82 5.60 14.65 -22.60
CA ASN A 82 5.52 14.87 -21.15
C ASN A 82 4.27 14.16 -20.56
N CYS A 83 4.06 14.26 -19.25
CA CYS A 83 2.90 13.63 -18.58
C CYS A 83 1.53 14.11 -19.08
N VAL A 84 1.40 15.41 -19.37
CA VAL A 84 0.17 16.00 -19.94
C VAL A 84 -0.12 15.44 -21.33
N GLU A 85 0.90 15.43 -22.20
CA GLU A 85 0.81 14.92 -23.57
C GLU A 85 0.52 13.42 -23.59
N ARG A 86 1.08 12.63 -22.66
CA ARG A 86 0.77 11.20 -22.50
C ARG A 86 -0.71 11.00 -22.18
N ALA A 87 -1.20 11.69 -21.15
CA ALA A 87 -2.59 11.58 -20.71
C ALA A 87 -3.57 12.05 -21.78
N ALA A 88 -3.30 13.20 -22.41
CA ALA A 88 -4.13 13.76 -23.48
C ALA A 88 -4.15 12.85 -24.72
N THR A 89 -2.99 12.36 -25.16
CA THR A 89 -2.89 11.43 -26.30
C THR A 89 -3.66 10.14 -26.02
N TYR A 90 -3.54 9.57 -24.81
CA TYR A 90 -4.30 8.39 -24.43
C TYR A 90 -5.81 8.64 -24.50
N VAL A 91 -6.30 9.69 -23.82
CA VAL A 91 -7.74 9.99 -23.76
C VAL A 91 -8.32 10.19 -25.16
N ALA A 92 -7.60 10.90 -26.04
CA ALA A 92 -8.03 11.17 -27.40
C ALA A 92 -8.07 9.91 -28.28
N ALA A 93 -6.97 9.15 -28.32
CA ALA A 93 -6.86 7.98 -29.19
C ALA A 93 -7.69 6.79 -28.67
N ALA A 94 -7.76 6.60 -27.34
CA ALA A 94 -8.56 5.55 -26.73
C ALA A 94 -10.06 5.74 -27.00
N GLU A 95 -10.53 6.99 -27.16
CA GLU A 95 -11.91 7.27 -27.56
C GLU A 95 -12.25 6.74 -28.96
N LEU A 96 -11.27 6.76 -29.88
CA LEU A 96 -11.44 6.21 -31.22
C LEU A 96 -11.33 4.67 -31.25
N ILE A 97 -10.56 4.07 -30.33
CA ILE A 97 -10.39 2.62 -30.21
C ILE A 97 -11.62 1.98 -29.57
N ASP A 98 -12.05 2.47 -28.40
CA ASP A 98 -13.25 2.01 -27.71
C ASP A 98 -13.97 3.18 -27.04
N PRO A 99 -15.12 3.66 -27.56
CA PRO A 99 -15.81 4.82 -27.02
C PRO A 99 -16.63 4.53 -25.75
N ARG A 100 -16.72 3.26 -25.29
CA ARG A 100 -17.58 2.90 -24.15
C ARG A 100 -17.10 3.43 -22.80
N PRO A 101 -15.81 3.34 -22.42
CA PRO A 101 -15.35 3.79 -21.11
C PRO A 101 -15.45 5.31 -20.93
N GLU A 102 -15.70 5.75 -19.70
CA GLU A 102 -15.62 7.15 -19.32
C GLU A 102 -14.16 7.56 -19.12
N ARG A 103 -13.68 8.56 -19.86
CA ARG A 103 -12.28 9.02 -19.81
C ARG A 103 -12.19 10.45 -19.35
N ARG A 104 -11.30 10.70 -18.40
CA ARG A 104 -11.05 12.02 -17.80
C ARG A 104 -9.57 12.29 -17.66
N LEU A 105 -9.22 13.56 -17.53
CA LEU A 105 -7.91 14.00 -17.07
C LEU A 105 -7.96 14.34 -15.58
N ALA A 106 -6.85 14.12 -14.88
CA ALA A 106 -6.67 14.55 -13.50
C ALA A 106 -5.23 14.95 -13.24
N THR A 107 -5.02 15.97 -12.41
CA THR A 107 -3.70 16.29 -11.84
C THR A 107 -3.65 15.75 -10.42
N ILE A 108 -2.66 14.92 -10.15
CA ILE A 108 -2.45 14.32 -8.84
C ILE A 108 -1.07 14.67 -8.29
N GLU A 109 -0.91 14.56 -6.98
CA GLU A 109 0.40 14.69 -6.32
C GLU A 109 1.05 13.31 -6.18
N VAL A 110 2.25 13.17 -6.73
CA VAL A 110 3.11 11.99 -6.61
C VAL A 110 4.44 12.39 -5.96
N PRO A 111 5.31 11.46 -5.51
CA PRO A 111 6.56 11.82 -4.84
C PRO A 111 7.48 12.78 -5.62
N GLY A 112 7.37 12.85 -6.96
CA GLY A 112 8.11 13.77 -7.83
C GLY A 112 7.45 15.13 -8.08
N GLY A 113 6.27 15.39 -7.51
CA GLY A 113 5.52 16.63 -7.72
C GLY A 113 4.14 16.41 -8.32
N LEU A 114 3.57 17.47 -8.93
CA LEU A 114 2.30 17.38 -9.65
C LEU A 114 2.48 16.57 -10.93
N HIS A 115 1.50 15.71 -11.22
CA HIS A 115 1.54 14.83 -12.37
C HIS A 115 0.14 14.69 -12.97
N THR A 116 0.01 14.88 -14.28
CA THR A 116 -1.26 14.71 -15.00
C THR A 116 -1.38 13.28 -15.49
N ILE A 117 -2.53 12.65 -15.20
CA ILE A 117 -2.86 11.28 -15.58
C ILE A 117 -4.17 11.23 -16.35
N ALA A 118 -4.33 10.16 -17.13
CA ALA A 118 -5.63 9.74 -17.62
C ALA A 118 -6.34 8.88 -16.57
N VAL A 119 -7.65 9.01 -16.49
CA VAL A 119 -8.53 8.19 -15.63
C VAL A 119 -9.59 7.59 -16.52
N GLU A 120 -9.74 6.26 -16.48
CA GLU A 120 -10.72 5.49 -17.23
C GLU A 120 -11.63 4.74 -16.25
N ASP A 121 -12.94 4.97 -16.33
CA ASP A 121 -13.95 4.38 -15.44
C ASP A 121 -13.59 4.50 -13.95
N GLY A 122 -13.00 5.64 -13.56
CA GLY A 122 -12.59 5.92 -12.19
C GLY A 122 -11.27 5.28 -11.76
N SER A 123 -10.58 4.56 -12.65
CA SER A 123 -9.26 3.96 -12.40
C SER A 123 -8.15 4.73 -13.11
N PRO A 124 -6.97 4.92 -12.49
CA PRO A 124 -5.86 5.61 -13.14
C PRO A 124 -5.26 4.74 -14.24
N VAL A 125 -4.97 5.34 -15.40
CA VAL A 125 -4.19 4.72 -16.45
C VAL A 125 -2.73 5.15 -16.29
N VAL A 126 -1.88 4.23 -15.86
CA VAL A 126 -0.44 4.50 -15.66
C VAL A 126 0.23 4.59 -17.02
N LEU A 127 0.69 5.78 -17.43
CA LEU A 127 1.27 6.03 -18.76
C LEU A 127 2.73 6.49 -18.71
N ASP A 128 3.15 7.06 -17.58
CA ASP A 128 4.53 7.45 -17.31
C ASP A 128 5.24 6.30 -16.58
N PRO A 129 6.27 5.66 -17.17
CA PRO A 129 6.99 4.57 -16.55
C PRO A 129 7.80 4.98 -15.30
N THR A 130 8.01 6.27 -15.09
CA THR A 130 8.70 6.81 -13.91
C THR A 130 7.77 6.97 -12.70
N VAL A 131 6.44 6.88 -12.91
CA VAL A 131 5.44 7.02 -11.86
C VAL A 131 4.86 5.66 -11.49
N ARG A 132 4.95 5.35 -10.20
CA ARG A 132 4.42 4.10 -9.62
C ARG A 132 2.90 4.05 -9.65
N ARG A 133 2.33 2.87 -9.91
CA ARG A 133 0.89 2.59 -9.88
C ARG A 133 0.28 2.96 -8.53
N ASN A 134 0.90 2.56 -7.42
CA ASN A 134 0.45 2.87 -6.07
C ASN A 134 0.42 4.38 -5.82
N ALA A 135 1.38 5.13 -6.38
CA ALA A 135 1.37 6.60 -6.30
C ALA A 135 0.19 7.20 -7.09
N THR A 136 -0.12 6.68 -8.29
CA THR A 136 -1.29 7.15 -9.05
C THR A 136 -2.62 6.85 -8.36
N LEU A 137 -2.78 5.64 -7.81
CA LEU A 137 -3.95 5.23 -7.05
C LEU A 137 -4.13 6.09 -5.80
N ALA A 138 -3.05 6.34 -5.07
CA ALA A 138 -3.07 7.17 -3.87
C ALA A 138 -3.40 8.64 -4.19
N GLY A 139 -2.86 9.18 -5.29
CA GLY A 139 -3.17 10.52 -5.77
C GLY A 139 -4.66 10.68 -6.07
N LEU A 140 -5.23 9.71 -6.79
CA LEU A 140 -6.66 9.70 -7.12
C LEU A 140 -7.54 9.51 -5.88
N PHE A 141 -7.14 8.64 -4.95
CA PHE A 141 -7.84 8.45 -3.67
C PHE A 141 -7.91 9.75 -2.86
N LYS A 142 -6.80 10.48 -2.75
CA LYS A 142 -6.76 11.79 -2.07
C LYS A 142 -7.67 12.81 -2.74
N LEU A 143 -7.72 12.80 -4.08
CA LEU A 143 -8.60 13.69 -4.82
C LEU A 143 -10.07 13.38 -4.54
N GLY A 144 -10.45 12.10 -4.55
CA GLY A 144 -11.79 11.62 -4.21
C GLY A 144 -12.22 12.04 -2.79
N ARG A 145 -11.34 11.90 -1.79
CA ARG A 145 -11.65 12.35 -0.41
C ARG A 145 -11.84 13.86 -0.29
N ARG A 146 -11.05 14.66 -1.01
CA ARG A 146 -11.24 16.12 -1.02
C ARG A 146 -12.61 16.51 -1.59
N ARG A 147 -13.09 15.77 -2.60
CA ARG A 147 -14.36 16.03 -3.28
C ARG A 147 -15.59 15.52 -2.52
N ASN A 148 -15.53 14.28 -2.02
CA ASN A 148 -16.68 13.58 -1.43
C ASN A 148 -16.67 13.59 0.10
N GLY A 149 -15.67 14.22 0.72
CA GLY A 149 -15.49 14.25 2.15
C GLY A 149 -14.87 12.97 2.71
N ALA A 150 -14.76 12.92 4.04
CA ALA A 150 -14.06 11.88 4.78
C ALA A 150 -14.89 10.59 4.97
N ALA A 151 -15.87 10.30 4.12
CA ALA A 151 -16.73 9.13 4.28
C ALA A 151 -15.91 7.84 4.49
N PRO A 152 -16.24 7.01 5.49
CA PRO A 152 -15.53 5.76 5.72
C PRO A 152 -15.65 4.86 4.49
N ALA A 153 -14.52 4.38 3.99
CA ALA A 153 -14.55 3.25 3.06
C ALA A 153 -14.98 2.02 3.86
N THR A 154 -16.13 1.44 3.52
CA THR A 154 -16.52 0.13 4.04
C THR A 154 -15.81 -0.91 3.19
N MET A 155 -14.92 -1.67 3.82
CA MET A 155 -14.23 -2.81 3.20
C MET A 155 -14.52 -4.05 4.02
N THR A 156 -14.81 -5.16 3.34
CA THR A 156 -14.81 -6.49 3.95
C THR A 156 -13.39 -6.93 4.28
N PRO A 157 -13.21 -7.92 5.17
CA PRO A 157 -11.88 -8.43 5.47
C PRO A 157 -11.15 -9.01 4.24
N HIS A 158 -11.87 -9.70 3.34
CA HIS A 158 -11.30 -10.22 2.09
C HIS A 158 -10.84 -9.08 1.16
N GLU A 159 -11.65 -8.02 1.00
CA GLU A 159 -11.25 -6.84 0.22
C GLU A 159 -10.04 -6.12 0.82
N ALA A 160 -9.93 -6.08 2.16
CA ALA A 160 -8.76 -5.51 2.83
C ALA A 160 -7.49 -6.33 2.55
N ILE A 161 -7.56 -7.66 2.58
CA ILE A 161 -6.45 -8.54 2.20
C ILE A 161 -6.04 -8.31 0.75
N ASP A 162 -7.02 -8.28 -0.15
CA ASP A 162 -6.77 -8.10 -1.58
C ASP A 162 -6.08 -6.76 -1.85
N TRP A 163 -6.58 -5.69 -1.23
CA TRP A 163 -5.97 -4.36 -1.33
C TRP A 163 -4.54 -4.34 -0.78
N ILE A 164 -4.28 -4.99 0.37
CA ILE A 164 -2.94 -5.10 0.95
C ILE A 164 -1.99 -5.87 0.03
N ALA A 165 -2.45 -7.00 -0.54
CA ALA A 165 -1.66 -7.79 -1.46
C ALA A 165 -1.36 -7.01 -2.75
N ASP A 166 -2.35 -6.31 -3.29
CA ASP A 166 -2.18 -5.45 -4.46
C ASP A 166 -1.14 -4.37 -4.18
N LEU A 167 -1.22 -3.66 -3.03
CA LEU A 167 -0.19 -2.70 -2.64
C LEU A 167 1.20 -3.31 -2.58
N ALA A 168 1.34 -4.49 -1.99
CA ALA A 168 2.62 -5.18 -1.87
C ALA A 168 3.19 -5.64 -3.22
N ALA A 169 2.33 -5.94 -4.21
CA ALA A 169 2.76 -6.50 -5.50
C ALA A 169 3.71 -5.58 -6.27
N GLU A 170 3.48 -4.26 -6.25
CA GLU A 170 4.35 -3.32 -6.98
C GLU A 170 5.79 -3.28 -6.44
N PRO A 171 6.06 -3.02 -5.15
CA PRO A 171 7.42 -3.07 -4.62
C PRO A 171 8.01 -4.49 -4.56
N ALA A 172 7.18 -5.53 -4.59
CA ALA A 172 7.66 -6.92 -4.57
C ALA A 172 8.48 -7.31 -5.82
N VAL A 173 8.32 -6.62 -6.95
CA VAL A 173 9.11 -6.87 -8.17
C VAL A 173 10.62 -6.68 -7.98
N CYS A 174 11.02 -5.92 -6.95
CA CYS A 174 12.42 -5.70 -6.59
C CYS A 174 13.06 -6.89 -5.84
N PHE A 175 12.30 -7.93 -5.53
CA PHE A 175 12.76 -9.08 -4.76
C PHE A 175 12.65 -10.37 -5.59
N GLU A 176 13.65 -11.24 -5.46
CA GLU A 176 13.61 -12.55 -6.10
C GLU A 176 12.41 -13.36 -5.60
N GLY A 177 11.57 -13.83 -6.54
CA GLY A 177 10.33 -14.53 -6.22
C GLY A 177 9.27 -13.67 -5.53
N GLY A 178 9.42 -12.34 -5.50
CA GLY A 178 8.59 -11.45 -4.68
C GLY A 178 7.09 -11.52 -5.01
N LEU A 179 6.72 -11.59 -6.28
CA LEU A 179 5.31 -11.73 -6.68
C LEU A 179 4.71 -13.06 -6.24
N GLN A 180 5.47 -14.17 -6.34
CA GLN A 180 5.02 -15.47 -5.86
C GLN A 180 4.81 -15.46 -4.34
N ARG A 181 5.67 -14.75 -3.61
CA ARG A 181 5.51 -14.56 -2.16
C ARG A 181 4.30 -13.69 -1.83
N VAL A 182 3.99 -12.68 -2.65
CA VAL A 182 2.76 -11.90 -2.49
C VAL A 182 1.52 -12.76 -2.65
N GLU A 183 1.47 -13.59 -3.70
CA GLU A 183 0.34 -14.51 -3.92
C GLU A 183 0.22 -15.57 -2.81
N ALA A 184 1.34 -16.14 -2.36
CA ALA A 184 1.36 -17.08 -1.24
C ALA A 184 0.87 -16.43 0.06
N GLY A 185 1.32 -15.21 0.35
CA GLY A 185 0.88 -14.43 1.49
C GLY A 185 -0.61 -14.06 1.42
N ARG A 186 -1.11 -13.65 0.24
CA ARG A 186 -2.53 -13.37 -0.02
C ARG A 186 -3.38 -14.60 0.26
N ALA A 187 -3.01 -15.75 -0.31
CA ALA A 187 -3.72 -17.01 -0.11
C ALA A 187 -3.72 -17.45 1.36
N ALA A 188 -2.60 -17.27 2.06
CA ALA A 188 -2.48 -17.58 3.48
C ALA A 188 -3.35 -16.67 4.36
N MET A 189 -3.39 -15.36 4.09
CA MET A 189 -4.27 -14.43 4.82
C MET A 189 -5.74 -14.78 4.60
N HIS A 190 -6.16 -15.09 3.37
CA HIS A 190 -7.54 -15.53 3.09
C HIS A 190 -7.87 -16.83 3.82
N ALA A 191 -6.95 -17.80 3.80
CA ALA A 191 -7.14 -19.04 4.53
C ALA A 191 -7.38 -18.81 6.03
N LEU A 192 -6.63 -17.88 6.65
CA LEU A 192 -6.80 -17.52 8.06
C LEU A 192 -8.18 -16.93 8.34
N ILE A 193 -8.67 -16.02 7.48
CA ILE A 193 -10.02 -15.44 7.62
C ILE A 193 -11.11 -16.51 7.47
N ASP A 194 -10.90 -17.50 6.61
CA ASP A 194 -11.80 -18.64 6.45
C ASP A 194 -11.67 -19.67 7.59
N GLY A 195 -10.90 -19.37 8.65
CA GLY A 195 -10.72 -20.22 9.82
C GLY A 195 -9.72 -21.38 9.62
N ARG A 196 -8.96 -21.40 8.54
CA ARG A 196 -7.92 -22.40 8.27
C ARG A 196 -6.58 -21.96 8.83
N MET A 197 -5.81 -22.91 9.34
CA MET A 197 -4.44 -22.62 9.79
C MET A 197 -3.52 -22.29 8.62
N ILE A 198 -2.61 -21.36 8.84
CA ILE A 198 -1.53 -21.06 7.89
C ILE A 198 -0.47 -22.15 8.02
N ALA A 199 -0.04 -22.72 6.89
CA ALA A 199 1.10 -23.64 6.90
C ALA A 199 2.39 -22.89 7.26
N ASP A 200 3.28 -23.51 8.04
CA ASP A 200 4.50 -22.88 8.58
C ASP A 200 5.35 -22.16 7.52
N GLY A 201 5.38 -22.67 6.28
CA GLY A 201 6.11 -22.08 5.17
C GLY A 201 5.57 -20.74 4.66
N HIS A 202 4.30 -20.40 4.93
CA HIS A 202 3.66 -19.21 4.37
C HIS A 202 3.60 -18.02 5.32
N ILE A 203 3.98 -18.19 6.59
CA ILE A 203 3.86 -17.09 7.54
C ILE A 203 4.93 -16.01 7.30
N ALA A 204 6.10 -16.41 6.77
CA ALA A 204 7.11 -15.49 6.27
C ALA A 204 6.60 -14.66 5.07
N ASP A 205 5.70 -15.22 4.26
CA ASP A 205 5.10 -14.54 3.11
C ASP A 205 4.02 -13.54 3.54
N VAL A 206 3.21 -13.88 4.55
CA VAL A 206 2.28 -12.92 5.19
C VAL A 206 3.05 -11.72 5.75
N GLY A 207 4.14 -11.96 6.48
CA GLY A 207 5.00 -10.89 7.01
C GLY A 207 5.62 -10.03 5.91
N PHE A 208 6.02 -10.63 4.79
CA PHE A 208 6.55 -9.93 3.61
C PHE A 208 5.50 -9.01 2.98
N VAL A 209 4.28 -9.52 2.74
CA VAL A 209 3.16 -8.75 2.17
C VAL A 209 2.81 -7.55 3.05
N VAL A 210 2.60 -7.77 4.36
CA VAL A 210 2.22 -6.69 5.28
C VAL A 210 3.31 -5.62 5.37
N ALA A 211 4.59 -6.00 5.35
CA ALA A 211 5.70 -5.05 5.42
C ALA A 211 5.80 -4.17 4.15
N LEU A 212 5.63 -4.76 2.96
CA LEU A 212 5.63 -4.00 1.70
C LEU A 212 4.38 -3.12 1.59
N ALA A 213 3.22 -3.63 1.98
CA ALA A 213 1.98 -2.87 2.00
C ALA A 213 2.05 -1.68 2.97
N ASP A 214 2.60 -1.82 4.18
CA ASP A 214 2.77 -0.71 5.13
C ASP A 214 3.62 0.43 4.55
N HIS A 215 4.65 0.08 3.78
CA HIS A 215 5.52 1.07 3.14
C HIS A 215 4.72 1.94 2.16
N ASP A 216 3.98 1.32 1.22
CA ASP A 216 3.25 2.05 0.19
C ASP A 216 1.88 2.58 0.66
N ALA A 217 1.28 2.02 1.71
CA ALA A 217 0.04 2.52 2.30
C ALA A 217 0.17 3.97 2.81
N ARG A 218 1.39 4.42 3.13
CA ARG A 218 1.69 5.81 3.49
C ARG A 218 1.37 6.80 2.37
N LEU A 219 1.43 6.35 1.11
CA LEU A 219 1.03 7.16 -0.03
C LEU A 219 -0.43 7.58 0.09
N PHE A 220 -1.30 6.78 0.71
CA PHE A 220 -2.73 7.05 0.93
C PHE A 220 -3.01 7.89 2.19
N GLY A 221 -1.97 8.28 2.94
CA GLY A 221 -2.09 9.01 4.21
C GLY A 221 -2.50 8.12 5.37
N GLU A 222 -3.03 8.73 6.43
CA GLU A 222 -3.50 8.04 7.64
C GLU A 222 -4.50 6.89 7.35
N PRO A 223 -5.50 7.05 6.47
CA PRO A 223 -6.45 5.97 6.20
C PRO A 223 -5.79 4.69 5.67
N GLY A 224 -4.81 4.81 4.77
CA GLY A 224 -4.12 3.63 4.23
C GLY A 224 -3.35 2.87 5.30
N GLY A 225 -2.62 3.58 6.16
CA GLY A 225 -1.93 2.99 7.30
C GLY A 225 -2.88 2.32 8.30
N CYS A 226 -4.06 2.90 8.52
CA CYS A 226 -5.10 2.30 9.35
C CYS A 226 -5.60 0.96 8.80
N VAL A 227 -5.81 0.83 7.49
CA VAL A 227 -6.24 -0.44 6.87
C VAL A 227 -5.19 -1.54 7.11
N VAL A 228 -3.92 -1.27 6.81
CA VAL A 228 -2.83 -2.26 7.01
C VAL A 228 -2.70 -2.63 8.48
N THR A 229 -2.73 -1.64 9.38
CA THR A 229 -2.59 -1.88 10.83
C THR A 229 -3.77 -2.67 11.39
N ALA A 230 -5.00 -2.33 10.98
CA ALA A 230 -6.21 -3.01 11.42
C ALA A 230 -6.24 -4.46 10.92
N ALA A 231 -5.92 -4.69 9.64
CA ALA A 231 -5.86 -6.03 9.06
C ALA A 231 -4.78 -6.89 9.74
N ALA A 232 -3.57 -6.36 9.92
CA ALA A 232 -2.49 -7.07 10.60
C ALA A 232 -2.87 -7.42 12.06
N GLY A 233 -3.53 -6.49 12.76
CA GLY A 233 -4.04 -6.73 14.12
C GLY A 233 -5.12 -7.80 14.16
N ALA A 234 -6.06 -7.80 13.21
CA ALA A 234 -7.12 -8.79 13.11
C ALA A 234 -6.57 -10.19 12.79
N LEU A 235 -5.64 -10.29 11.83
CA LEU A 235 -4.96 -11.55 11.50
C LEU A 235 -4.20 -12.10 12.72
N GLY A 236 -3.51 -11.25 13.47
CA GLY A 236 -2.83 -11.65 14.71
C GLY A 236 -3.78 -12.17 15.78
N ALA A 237 -4.96 -11.54 15.93
CA ALA A 237 -5.97 -11.99 16.89
C ALA A 237 -6.55 -13.36 16.52
N ILE A 238 -6.81 -13.63 15.23
CA ILE A 238 -7.31 -14.92 14.76
C ILE A 238 -6.25 -16.02 15.00
N ASP A 239 -4.98 -15.74 14.71
CA ASP A 239 -3.88 -16.67 14.95
C ASP A 239 -3.73 -17.00 16.46
N ASP A 240 -3.81 -15.97 17.32
CA ASP A 240 -3.77 -16.15 18.78
C ASP A 240 -4.98 -16.96 19.31
N GLU A 241 -6.19 -16.73 18.77
CA GLU A 241 -7.39 -17.49 19.12
C GLU A 241 -7.27 -18.97 18.71
N HIS A 242 -6.76 -19.24 17.51
CA HIS A 242 -6.52 -20.60 17.03
C HIS A 242 -5.44 -21.31 17.85
N LEU A 243 -4.36 -20.60 18.22
CA LEU A 243 -3.33 -21.12 19.10
C LEU A 243 -3.86 -21.41 20.50
N ALA A 244 -4.70 -20.52 21.06
CA ALA A 244 -5.32 -20.74 22.36
C ALA A 244 -6.30 -21.92 22.34
N ALA A 245 -7.05 -22.10 21.25
CA ALA A 245 -7.97 -23.23 21.07
C ALA A 245 -7.23 -24.57 20.94
N THR A 246 -6.05 -24.58 20.29
CA THR A 246 -5.23 -25.79 20.11
C THR A 246 -4.34 -26.11 21.32
N THR A 247 -3.92 -25.10 22.10
CA THR A 247 -3.01 -25.28 23.26
C THR A 247 -3.68 -25.23 24.63
N GLY A 248 -4.91 -24.70 24.73
CA GLY A 248 -5.70 -24.66 25.97
C GLY A 248 -5.33 -23.57 26.99
N VAL A 249 -4.45 -22.62 26.66
CA VAL A 249 -3.98 -21.58 27.59
C VAL A 249 -4.81 -20.29 27.47
N ARG A 250 -5.43 -19.82 28.57
CA ARG A 250 -6.24 -18.57 28.62
C ARG A 250 -5.55 -17.48 29.46
N ASN A 251 -4.90 -16.50 28.83
CA ASN A 251 -4.40 -15.32 29.53
C ASN A 251 -5.50 -14.24 29.64
N GLY A 252 -6.25 -14.23 30.74
CA GLY A 252 -7.18 -13.16 31.09
C GLY A 252 -6.47 -11.87 31.53
N HIS A 253 -7.09 -10.71 31.30
CA HIS A 253 -6.54 -9.35 31.47
C HIS A 253 -6.17 -8.96 32.93
N GLY A 254 -5.03 -9.46 33.43
CA GLY A 254 -4.33 -8.94 34.61
C GLY A 254 -3.70 -10.02 35.47
N ILE A 255 -2.53 -9.71 36.05
CA ILE A 255 -1.76 -10.63 36.90
C ILE A 255 -1.97 -10.24 38.36
N ARG A 256 -2.32 -11.21 39.21
CA ARG A 256 -2.44 -11.03 40.65
C ARG A 256 -1.21 -11.65 41.31
N LEU A 257 -0.43 -10.85 42.03
CA LEU A 257 0.77 -11.29 42.76
C LEU A 257 0.50 -11.09 44.25
N GLY A 258 0.08 -12.17 44.94
CA GLY A 258 -0.36 -12.09 46.34
C GLY A 258 -1.56 -11.14 46.52
N HIS A 259 -1.46 -10.17 47.43
CA HIS A 259 -2.52 -9.17 47.65
C HIS A 259 -2.54 -8.06 46.58
N TYR A 260 -1.50 -7.97 45.74
CA TYR A 260 -1.36 -6.91 44.75
C TYR A 260 -1.94 -7.34 43.42
N ARG A 261 -2.78 -6.48 42.84
CA ARG A 261 -3.25 -6.63 41.46
C ARG A 261 -2.39 -5.74 40.57
N VAL A 262 -1.52 -6.36 39.77
CA VAL A 262 -0.73 -5.64 38.78
C VAL A 262 -1.53 -5.61 37.50
N GLN A 263 -2.21 -4.49 37.28
CA GLN A 263 -2.79 -4.19 35.98
C GLN A 263 -1.72 -3.56 35.12
N PRO A 264 -1.33 -4.19 33.99
CA PRO A 264 -0.46 -3.50 33.05
C PRO A 264 -1.21 -2.27 32.54
N ASN A 265 -0.61 -1.09 32.74
CA ASN A 265 -1.21 0.16 32.29
C ASN A 265 -1.29 0.13 30.76
N ALA A 266 -2.50 -0.09 30.23
CA ALA A 266 -2.76 -0.23 28.81
C ALA A 266 -2.32 1.00 28.02
N GLU A 267 -2.34 2.18 28.63
CA GLU A 267 -1.86 3.40 28.01
C GLU A 267 -0.33 3.40 27.86
N VAL A 268 0.39 2.97 28.90
CA VAL A 268 1.86 2.80 28.87
C VAL A 268 2.27 1.69 27.91
N LEU A 269 1.55 0.58 27.87
CA LEU A 269 1.73 -0.47 26.87
C LEU A 269 1.41 0.01 25.45
N SER A 270 0.39 0.84 25.24
CA SER A 270 0.09 1.42 23.92
C SER A 270 1.15 2.44 23.47
N ARG A 271 1.75 3.17 24.40
CA ARG A 271 2.85 4.11 24.13
C ARG A 271 4.14 3.35 23.85
N LEU A 272 4.42 2.28 24.60
CA LEU A 272 5.50 1.33 24.33
C LEU A 272 5.27 0.50 23.08
N ALA A 273 4.03 0.23 22.67
CA ALA A 273 3.66 -0.41 21.42
C ALA A 273 3.64 0.58 20.24
N ARG A 274 3.54 1.90 20.47
CA ARG A 274 3.80 2.92 19.44
C ARG A 274 5.31 3.14 19.23
N VAL A 275 6.11 2.98 20.28
CA VAL A 275 7.58 2.94 20.17
C VAL A 275 8.04 1.60 19.60
N GLY A 276 7.44 0.50 20.04
CA GLY A 276 7.63 -0.87 19.57
C GLY A 276 6.98 -1.15 18.21
N GLY A 277 6.00 -0.37 17.78
CA GLY A 277 5.42 -0.40 16.44
C GLY A 277 6.41 0.05 15.37
N ARG A 278 7.51 0.72 15.78
CA ARG A 278 8.67 0.96 14.91
C ARG A 278 9.64 -0.22 14.83
N LEU A 279 9.46 -1.27 15.64
CA LEU A 279 10.38 -2.41 15.77
C LEU A 279 9.70 -3.81 15.82
N GLY A 280 8.37 -3.92 15.84
CA GLY A 280 7.64 -5.19 15.94
C GLY A 280 7.41 -5.67 17.38
N TYR A 281 6.23 -6.25 17.64
CA TYR A 281 5.72 -6.68 18.95
C TYR A 281 6.68 -7.56 19.76
N ARG A 282 7.42 -8.49 19.13
CA ARG A 282 8.38 -9.38 19.82
C ARG A 282 9.77 -8.76 20.07
N VAL A 283 10.15 -7.71 19.33
CA VAL A 283 11.33 -6.87 19.67
C VAL A 283 11.03 -6.00 20.89
N GLY A 284 9.77 -5.58 21.07
CA GLY A 284 9.30 -4.97 22.30
C GLY A 284 9.45 -5.91 23.50
N VAL A 285 9.11 -7.19 23.35
CA VAL A 285 9.28 -8.22 24.40
C VAL A 285 10.76 -8.45 24.74
N ALA A 286 11.64 -8.54 23.75
CA ALA A 286 13.08 -8.68 23.96
C ALA A 286 13.71 -7.44 24.63
N ALA A 287 13.34 -6.24 24.19
CA ALA A 287 13.80 -4.98 24.79
C ALA A 287 13.28 -4.79 26.23
N VAL A 288 12.06 -5.24 26.51
CA VAL A 288 11.49 -5.27 27.88
C VAL A 288 12.24 -6.27 28.75
N ARG A 289 12.57 -7.47 28.24
CA ARG A 289 13.41 -8.45 28.96
C ARG A 289 14.80 -7.89 29.29
N GLU A 290 15.42 -7.19 28.35
CA GLU A 290 16.73 -6.56 28.54
C GLU A 290 16.68 -5.41 29.57
N LYS A 291 15.63 -4.59 29.54
CA LYS A 291 15.37 -3.57 30.57
C LYS A 291 15.08 -4.16 31.95
N LEU A 292 14.32 -5.25 32.03
CA LEU A 292 14.04 -5.96 33.29
C LEU A 292 15.32 -6.59 33.87
N ALA A 293 16.18 -7.15 33.01
CA ALA A 293 17.49 -7.66 33.41
C ALA A 293 18.39 -6.53 33.95
N ALA A 294 18.39 -5.35 33.32
CA ALA A 294 19.08 -4.16 33.82
C ALA A 294 18.55 -3.62 35.16
N LEU A 295 17.31 -3.98 35.53
CA LEU A 295 16.68 -3.69 36.82
C LEU A 295 16.83 -4.84 37.83
N GLY A 296 17.64 -5.87 37.51
CA GLY A 296 17.92 -7.01 38.39
C GLY A 296 16.93 -8.17 38.29
N ILE A 297 15.95 -8.12 37.38
CA ILE A 297 15.00 -9.20 37.13
C ILE A 297 15.53 -10.04 35.96
N ALA A 298 16.39 -11.01 36.30
CA ALA A 298 17.06 -11.87 35.34
C ALA A 298 16.13 -12.99 34.78
N PRO A 299 16.44 -13.60 33.61
CA PRO A 299 15.65 -14.67 33.01
C PRO A 299 15.28 -15.84 33.96
N PRO A 300 16.17 -16.32 34.86
CA PRO A 300 15.81 -17.36 35.82
C PRO A 300 14.70 -16.95 36.82
N VAL A 301 14.56 -15.65 37.08
CA VAL A 301 13.49 -15.10 37.91
C VAL A 301 12.17 -15.13 37.14
N LEU A 302 12.20 -14.80 35.84
CA LEU A 302 11.03 -14.92 34.95
C LEU A 302 10.58 -16.37 34.79
N ASP A 303 11.51 -17.32 34.67
CA ASP A 303 11.21 -18.76 34.60
C ASP A 303 10.64 -19.31 35.92
N THR A 304 11.03 -18.71 37.05
CA THR A 304 10.50 -19.07 38.37
C THR A 304 9.09 -18.49 38.55
N LEU A 305 8.87 -17.24 38.12
CA LEU A 305 7.55 -16.62 38.11
C LEU A 305 6.58 -17.36 37.18
N GLU A 306 7.05 -17.79 36.00
CA GLU A 306 6.26 -18.60 35.06
C GLU A 306 5.88 -19.95 35.64
N ARG A 307 6.78 -20.62 36.36
CA ARG A 307 6.47 -21.88 37.04
C ARG A 307 5.42 -21.73 38.13
N GLU A 308 5.49 -20.65 38.93
CA GLU A 308 4.47 -20.39 39.94
C GLU A 308 3.13 -19.98 39.33
N LEU A 309 3.13 -19.17 38.26
CA LEU A 309 1.91 -18.80 37.54
C LEU A 309 1.25 -20.03 36.90
N ASN A 310 2.03 -20.94 36.31
CA ASN A 310 1.49 -22.17 35.73
C ASN A 310 0.83 -23.10 36.76
N ARG A 311 1.27 -23.08 38.03
CA ARG A 311 0.61 -23.82 39.11
C ARG A 311 -0.79 -23.30 39.43
N GLU A 312 -1.03 -22.01 39.18
CA GLU A 312 -2.33 -21.35 39.37
C GLU A 312 -3.14 -21.27 38.07
N GLY A 313 -2.66 -21.88 36.97
CA GLY A 313 -3.31 -21.87 35.66
C GLY A 313 -3.15 -20.55 34.88
N LEU A 314 -2.09 -19.79 35.15
CA LEU A 314 -1.76 -18.49 34.53
C LEU A 314 -0.40 -18.55 33.81
N SER A 315 -0.09 -17.59 32.91
CA SER A 315 1.21 -17.49 32.24
C SER A 315 1.64 -16.04 31.99
N LEU A 316 2.95 -15.77 32.01
CA LEU A 316 3.57 -14.53 31.52
C LEU A 316 3.60 -14.46 29.99
N GLY A 317 3.21 -15.53 29.31
CA GLY A 317 3.16 -15.63 27.85
C GLY A 317 4.54 -15.36 27.21
N PRO A 318 4.63 -14.48 26.20
CA PRO A 318 5.89 -14.24 25.47
C PRO A 318 7.06 -13.77 26.34
N LEU A 319 6.80 -13.23 27.54
CA LEU A 319 7.83 -12.75 28.47
C LEU A 319 8.53 -13.86 29.23
N ALA A 320 7.96 -15.07 29.29
CA ALA A 320 8.58 -16.26 29.89
C ALA A 320 8.92 -17.36 28.87
N ALA A 321 8.52 -17.20 27.61
CA ALA A 321 8.87 -18.15 26.57
C ALA A 321 10.41 -18.29 26.45
N PRO A 322 10.96 -19.52 26.32
CA PRO A 322 12.37 -19.70 26.00
C PRO A 322 12.72 -18.97 24.70
N PRO A 323 14.00 -18.60 24.49
CA PRO A 323 14.42 -17.99 23.22
C PRO A 323 13.93 -18.85 22.06
N PRO A 324 13.42 -18.23 20.99
CA PRO A 324 12.71 -18.94 19.96
C PRO A 324 13.61 -19.95 19.27
N MET A 325 13.09 -21.17 19.08
CA MET A 325 13.85 -22.23 18.41
C MET A 325 14.16 -21.82 16.96
N PRO A 326 15.39 -22.09 16.47
CA PRO A 326 15.75 -21.88 15.07
C PRO A 326 14.70 -22.52 14.15
N GLY A 327 14.14 -21.73 13.23
CA GLY A 327 13.10 -22.19 12.29
C GLY A 327 11.65 -21.84 12.64
N THR A 328 11.38 -21.14 13.75
CA THR A 328 10.04 -20.59 14.07
C THR A 328 9.93 -19.11 13.67
N LEU A 329 8.71 -18.58 13.42
CA LEU A 329 8.50 -17.14 13.19
C LEU A 329 9.09 -16.22 14.25
N ALA A 330 9.11 -16.71 15.48
CA ALA A 330 9.69 -16.01 16.60
C ALA A 330 11.21 -15.85 16.45
N ALA A 331 11.90 -16.77 15.75
CA ALA A 331 13.34 -16.73 15.49
C ALA A 331 13.74 -15.84 14.30
N ILE A 332 12.79 -15.45 13.45
CA ILE A 332 12.97 -14.65 12.21
C ILE A 332 12.76 -13.14 12.46
N ALA A 333 12.31 -12.75 13.67
CA ALA A 333 12.14 -11.33 14.05
C ALA A 333 13.39 -10.44 13.84
N PRO A 334 14.64 -10.93 14.00
CA PRO A 334 15.85 -10.19 13.61
C PRO A 334 15.93 -9.92 12.09
N ASP A 335 15.44 -10.84 11.26
CA ASP A 335 15.44 -10.72 9.79
C ASP A 335 14.36 -9.75 9.29
N ALA A 336 13.25 -9.58 10.02
CA ALA A 336 12.27 -8.52 9.74
C ALA A 336 12.84 -7.11 10.03
N SER A 337 13.77 -6.97 10.97
CA SER A 337 14.60 -5.76 11.12
C SER A 337 15.60 -5.60 9.98
N LEU A 338 16.14 -6.69 9.43
CA LEU A 338 16.98 -6.68 8.21
C LEU A 338 16.15 -6.21 6.99
N GLY A 339 14.91 -6.68 6.85
CA GLY A 339 13.95 -6.22 5.85
C GLY A 339 13.60 -4.73 6.01
N ARG A 340 13.43 -4.25 7.25
CA ARG A 340 13.24 -2.81 7.55
C ARG A 340 14.50 -1.97 7.33
N TRP A 341 15.69 -2.55 7.46
CA TRP A 341 16.96 -1.89 7.15
C TRP A 341 17.18 -1.83 5.63
N LEU A 342 16.86 -2.90 4.90
CA LEU A 342 16.89 -2.96 3.43
C LEU A 342 15.86 -2.00 2.80
N ALA A 343 14.64 -1.95 3.34
CA ALA A 343 13.58 -1.03 2.90
C ALA A 343 13.82 0.45 3.25
N ARG A 344 14.87 0.77 4.03
CA ARG A 344 15.36 2.14 4.23
C ARG A 344 16.52 2.51 3.31
N ARG A 345 17.06 1.54 2.57
CA ARG A 345 18.15 1.72 1.59
C ARG A 345 17.68 1.66 0.14
N LEU A 346 16.45 1.22 -0.10
CA LEU A 346 15.68 1.46 -1.32
C LEU A 346 14.93 2.79 -1.19
#